data_AF-A0A524NZB7-F1
#
_entry.id   AF-A0A524NZB7-F1
#
_cell.length_a   1.000
_cell.length_b   1.000
_cell.length_c   1.000
_cell.angle_alpha   90.00
_cell.angle_beta   90.00
_cell.angle_gamma   90.00
#
_symmetry.space_group_name_H-M   'P 1'
#
loop_
_entity.id
_entity.type
_entity.pdbx_description
1 polymer ?
#
loop_
_entity_poly.entity_id
_entity_poly.type
_entity_poly.pdbx_seq_one_letter_code
_entity_poly.pdbx_strand_id
1 'polypeptide(L)'
;MAVNKLQIIGDIIHILGTNHIAQASKETVHRVIDQFHPDIVMIELDEERLQILLDREGEMDVGMNTPTPQDNSLNENLEHSSSANNSPDLPPFLAAFEHIQQTLGGIMGIMPGDELLTAVHVVKDLGTPLRLIDLPIQE
;
A
#
# COMPACT_ATOMS: atom_id res chain seq x y z
N MET A 1 7.01 3.49 18.96
CA MET A 1 6.77 4.68 18.11
C MET A 1 6.48 5.86 19.01
N ALA A 2 6.86 7.08 18.60
CA ALA A 2 6.67 8.29 19.40
C ALA A 2 5.61 9.18 18.74
N VAL A 3 4.74 9.77 19.56
CA VAL A 3 3.83 10.85 19.14
C VAL A 3 4.34 12.13 19.76
N ASN A 4 4.66 13.11 18.92
CA ASN A 4 5.09 14.43 19.35
C ASN A 4 3.91 15.42 19.23
N LYS A 5 3.88 16.43 20.11
CA LYS A 5 2.84 17.46 20.10
C LYS A 5 3.47 18.82 19.81
N LEU A 6 2.94 19.51 18.82
CA LEU A 6 3.22 20.92 18.55
C LEU A 6 1.97 21.74 18.88
N GLN A 7 2.16 22.84 19.62
CA GLN A 7 1.10 23.80 19.92
C GLN A 7 1.33 25.05 19.09
N ILE A 8 0.39 25.37 18.21
CA ILE A 8 0.31 26.63 17.49
C ILE A 8 -0.84 27.44 18.13
N ILE A 9 -0.88 28.75 17.93
CA ILE A 9 -1.93 29.60 18.51
C ILE A 9 -3.29 29.10 18.00
N GLY A 10 -4.10 28.52 18.90
CA GLY A 10 -5.42 27.97 18.59
C GLY A 10 -5.43 26.49 18.20
N ASP A 11 -4.33 25.96 17.67
CA ASP A 11 -4.28 24.61 17.07
C ASP A 11 -3.30 23.67 17.76
N ILE A 12 -3.67 22.39 17.82
CA ILE A 12 -2.81 21.30 18.32
C ILE A 12 -2.49 20.36 17.16
N ILE A 13 -1.21 20.18 16.87
CA ILE A 13 -0.75 19.22 15.86
C ILE A 13 -0.07 18.04 16.58
N HIS A 14 -0.59 16.84 16.38
CA HIS A 14 0.04 15.60 16.80
C HIS A 14 0.79 14.99 15.62
N ILE A 15 2.10 14.78 15.76
CA ILE A 15 2.96 14.17 14.74
C ILE A 15 3.26 12.73 15.18
N LEU A 16 2.81 11.78 14.38
CA LEU A 16 3.07 10.35 14.57
C LEU A 16 4.11 9.91 13.52
N GLY A 17 5.31 9.54 13.97
CA GLY A 17 6.30 8.93 13.09
C GLY A 17 6.02 7.44 12.90
N THR A 18 5.94 6.98 11.64
CA THR A 18 5.72 5.57 11.29
C THR A 18 6.96 4.87 10.77
N ASN A 19 6.94 3.53 10.77
CA ASN A 19 7.89 2.71 10.02
C ASN A 19 7.11 1.86 9.02
N HIS A 20 7.50 1.92 7.75
CA HIS A 20 6.78 1.35 6.61
C HIS A 20 6.70 -0.19 6.60
N ILE A 21 7.48 -0.89 7.44
CA ILE A 21 7.49 -2.36 7.49
C ILE A 21 7.25 -2.82 8.93
N ALA A 22 6.20 -2.32 9.57
CA ALA A 22 5.88 -2.69 10.95
C ALA A 22 4.37 -2.76 11.22
N GLN A 23 3.89 -3.92 11.69
CA GLN A 23 2.49 -4.14 12.07
C GLN A 23 2.07 -3.16 13.16
N ALA A 24 2.99 -2.93 14.09
CA ALA A 24 2.83 -1.97 15.18
C ALA A 24 2.51 -0.55 14.68
N SER A 25 2.89 -0.21 13.43
CA SER A 25 2.52 1.07 12.82
C SER A 25 1.03 1.15 12.55
N LYS A 26 0.41 0.11 11.97
CA LYS A 26 -1.03 0.06 11.66
C LYS A 26 -1.87 0.21 12.93
N GLU A 27 -1.57 -0.60 13.95
CA GLU A 27 -2.25 -0.55 15.24
C GLU A 27 -2.06 0.80 15.94
N THR A 28 -0.88 1.40 15.81
CA THR A 28 -0.60 2.71 16.40
C THR A 28 -1.36 3.82 15.70
N VAL A 29 -1.42 3.82 14.38
CA VAL A 29 -2.20 4.78 13.58
C VAL A 29 -3.66 4.75 14.01
N HIS A 30 -4.28 3.56 14.01
CA HIS A 30 -5.68 3.41 14.44
C HIS A 30 -5.88 3.94 15.86
N ARG A 31 -5.07 3.48 16.81
CA ARG A 31 -5.19 3.88 18.23
C ARG A 31 -5.03 5.39 18.42
N VAL A 32 -4.11 6.03 17.70
CA VAL A 32 -3.85 7.47 17.83
C VAL A 32 -5.02 8.28 17.29
N ILE A 33 -5.57 7.92 16.12
CA ILE A 33 -6.72 8.62 15.55
C ILE A 33 -7.95 8.46 16.47
N ASP A 34 -8.23 7.24 16.91
CA ASP A 34 -9.33 6.93 17.83
C ASP A 34 -9.15 7.58 19.21
N GLN A 35 -7.93 7.68 19.73
CA GLN A 35 -7.71 8.30 21.04
C GLN A 35 -7.85 9.83 20.98
N PHE A 36 -7.24 10.48 19.99
CA PHE A 36 -7.15 11.93 19.94
C PHE A 36 -8.35 12.60 19.27
N HIS A 37 -9.17 11.85 18.51
CA HIS A 37 -10.32 12.37 17.77
C HIS A 37 -9.99 13.68 17.02
N PRO A 38 -8.98 13.68 16.14
CA PRO A 38 -8.55 14.90 15.48
C PRO A 38 -9.64 15.42 14.54
N ASP A 39 -9.73 16.75 14.39
CA ASP A 39 -10.63 17.38 13.42
C ASP A 39 -10.22 17.09 11.96
N ILE A 40 -8.93 16.77 11.76
CA ILE A 40 -8.35 16.46 10.46
C ILE A 40 -7.15 15.53 10.62
N VAL A 41 -7.01 14.58 9.69
CA VAL A 41 -5.81 13.73 9.59
C VAL A 41 -5.04 14.11 8.33
N MET A 42 -3.73 14.29 8.49
CA MET A 42 -2.81 14.62 7.40
C MET A 42 -1.84 13.46 7.20
N ILE A 43 -1.63 13.03 5.96
CA ILE A 43 -0.69 11.97 5.62
C ILE A 43 0.36 12.53 4.66
N GLU A 44 1.64 12.24 4.95
CA GLU A 44 2.76 12.47 4.02
C GLU A 44 2.67 11.45 2.87
N LEU A 45 1.79 11.76 1.92
CA LEU A 45 1.58 10.99 0.69
C LEU A 45 0.97 11.92 -0.35
N ASP A 46 1.27 11.72 -1.63
CA ASP A 46 0.61 12.41 -2.75
C ASP A 46 -0.51 11.55 -3.36
N GLU A 47 -1.29 12.17 -4.25
CA GLU A 47 -2.46 11.53 -4.86
C GLU A 47 -2.09 10.31 -5.72
N GLU A 48 -1.04 10.40 -6.52
CA GLU A 48 -0.65 9.31 -7.43
C GLU A 48 -0.23 8.07 -6.64
N ARG A 49 0.58 8.28 -5.59
CA ARG A 49 0.97 7.18 -4.70
C ARG A 49 -0.20 6.61 -3.91
N LEU A 50 -1.17 7.43 -3.51
CA LEU A 50 -2.38 6.93 -2.89
C LEU A 50 -3.15 6.00 -3.83
N GLN A 51 -3.31 6.38 -5.10
CA GLN A 51 -3.97 5.53 -6.08
C GLN A 51 -3.23 4.19 -6.26
N ILE A 52 -1.90 4.22 -6.38
CA ILE A 52 -1.08 3.01 -6.47
C ILE A 52 -1.28 2.09 -5.24
N LEU A 53 -1.37 2.65 -4.04
CA LEU A 53 -1.62 1.85 -2.83
C LEU A 53 -3.02 1.21 -2.84
N LEU A 54 -4.05 1.95 -3.26
CA LEU A 54 -5.42 1.46 -3.34
C LEU A 54 -5.59 0.37 -4.41
N ASP A 55 -5.00 0.57 -5.59
CA ASP A 55 -5.05 -0.40 -6.68
C ASP A 55 -4.41 -1.73 -6.24
N ARG A 56 -3.24 -1.66 -5.59
CA ARG A 56 -2.53 -2.84 -5.05
C ARG A 56 -3.34 -3.59 -4.00
N GLU A 57 -4.05 -2.87 -3.13
CA GLU A 57 -4.92 -3.50 -2.11
C GLU A 57 -6.10 -4.24 -2.76
N GLY A 58 -6.72 -3.64 -3.78
CA GLY A 58 -7.80 -4.27 -4.55
C GLY A 58 -7.36 -5.53 -5.29
N GLU A 59 -6.14 -5.54 -5.85
CA GLU A 59 -5.56 -6.73 -6.50
C GLU A 59 -5.30 -7.89 -5.51
N MET A 60 -4.92 -7.58 -4.26
CA MET A 60 -4.72 -8.59 -3.21
C MET A 60 -6.02 -9.23 -2.74
N ASP A 61 -7.15 -8.52 -2.77
CA ASP A 61 -8.47 -9.06 -2.41
C ASP A 61 -9.01 -10.03 -3.49
N VAL A 62 -8.62 -9.83 -4.75
CA VAL A 62 -8.99 -10.71 -5.88
C VAL A 62 -8.06 -11.94 -6.01
N GLY A 63 -6.89 -11.90 -5.37
CA GLY A 63 -5.83 -12.93 -5.45
C GLY A 63 -5.94 -14.10 -4.46
N MET A 64 -6.88 -14.11 -3.52
CA MET A 64 -7.12 -15.25 -2.60
C MET A 64 -8.07 -16.31 -3.16
N ASN A 65 -8.12 -16.45 -4.49
CA ASN A 65 -8.55 -17.70 -5.10
C ASN A 65 -7.33 -18.63 -5.20
N THR A 66 -7.38 -19.70 -4.41
CA THR A 66 -6.56 -20.91 -4.50
C THR A 66 -5.95 -21.13 -5.89
N PRO A 67 -4.68 -21.57 -6.02
CA PRO A 67 -4.24 -22.15 -7.30
C PRO A 67 -5.12 -23.37 -7.55
N THR A 68 -6.15 -23.22 -8.40
CA THR A 68 -6.98 -24.33 -8.86
C THR A 68 -6.11 -25.16 -9.80
N PRO A 69 -5.83 -26.43 -9.46
CA PRO A 69 -5.31 -27.36 -10.45
C PRO A 69 -6.44 -27.68 -11.43
N GLN A 70 -6.10 -27.65 -12.72
CA GLN A 70 -6.86 -28.24 -13.85
C GLN A 70 -8.14 -27.54 -14.31
N ASP A 71 -8.07 -26.99 -15.53
CA ASP A 71 -8.91 -27.54 -16.59
C ASP A 71 -8.11 -27.67 -17.89
N ASN A 72 -7.68 -28.89 -18.18
CA ASN A 72 -7.25 -29.31 -19.50
C ASN A 72 -8.50 -29.59 -20.32
N SER A 73 -9.05 -28.56 -20.97
CA SER A 73 -10.12 -28.74 -21.95
C SER A 73 -9.66 -28.21 -23.30
N LEU A 74 -9.37 -29.20 -24.15
CA LEU A 74 -8.90 -29.16 -25.52
C LEU A 74 -9.66 -28.15 -26.40
N ASN A 75 -8.91 -27.26 -27.02
CA ASN A 75 -9.27 -26.61 -28.28
C ASN A 75 -8.02 -26.50 -29.15
N GLU A 76 -7.72 -27.61 -29.83
CA GLU A 76 -7.00 -27.60 -31.09
C GLU A 76 -7.80 -26.77 -32.10
N ASN A 77 -7.15 -25.76 -32.70
CA ASN A 77 -7.26 -25.29 -34.08
C ASN A 77 -6.29 -24.10 -34.22
N LEU A 78 -5.02 -24.37 -34.55
CA LEU A 78 -4.44 -24.26 -35.90
C LEU A 78 -4.10 -22.81 -36.31
N GLU A 79 -2.78 -22.56 -36.24
CA GLU A 79 -1.95 -21.98 -37.30
C GLU A 79 -1.82 -20.44 -37.49
N HIS A 80 -0.54 -20.04 -37.43
CA HIS A 80 0.13 -18.95 -38.14
C HIS A 80 -0.16 -17.50 -37.72
N SER A 81 0.73 -16.93 -36.91
CA SER A 81 1.69 -15.90 -37.36
C SER A 81 2.59 -15.38 -36.22
N SER A 82 3.87 -15.73 -36.31
CA SER A 82 5.03 -14.85 -36.10
C SER A 82 5.00 -13.79 -34.98
N SER A 83 5.67 -14.12 -33.87
CA SER A 83 6.89 -13.44 -33.40
C SER A 83 6.88 -11.90 -33.34
N ALA A 84 6.63 -11.35 -32.16
CA ALA A 84 7.49 -10.36 -31.49
C ALA A 84 6.94 -9.99 -30.10
N ASN A 85 7.00 -10.90 -29.13
CA ASN A 85 6.80 -10.54 -27.72
C ASN A 85 8.15 -10.07 -27.16
N ASN A 86 8.43 -8.78 -27.26
CA ASN A 86 9.53 -8.16 -26.52
C ASN A 86 9.10 -7.96 -25.05
N SER A 87 9.00 -9.04 -24.29
CA SER A 87 9.11 -8.92 -22.83
C SER A 87 10.58 -8.64 -22.52
N PRO A 88 10.95 -7.48 -21.94
CA PRO A 88 12.35 -7.20 -21.65
C PRO A 88 12.85 -8.21 -20.62
N ASP A 89 13.92 -8.94 -20.96
CA ASP A 89 14.62 -9.85 -20.05
C ASP A 89 15.10 -9.02 -18.84
N LEU A 90 14.39 -9.11 -17.72
CA LEU A 90 14.76 -8.41 -16.51
C LEU A 90 16.11 -8.97 -16.02
N PRO A 91 17.11 -8.12 -15.74
CA PRO A 91 18.38 -8.57 -15.17
C PRO A 91 18.19 -9.47 -13.93
N PRO A 92 18.99 -10.54 -13.77
CA PRO A 92 18.78 -11.53 -12.70
C PRO A 92 18.87 -10.94 -11.28
N PHE A 93 19.60 -9.83 -11.10
CA PHE A 93 19.66 -9.13 -9.81
C PHE A 93 18.35 -8.38 -9.48
N LEU A 94 17.64 -7.85 -10.49
CA LEU A 94 16.33 -7.20 -10.29
C LEU A 94 15.26 -8.24 -9.97
N ALA A 95 15.26 -9.37 -10.67
CA ALA A 95 14.38 -10.49 -10.36
C ALA A 95 14.59 -11.03 -8.93
N ALA A 96 15.85 -11.12 -8.49
CA ALA A 96 16.17 -11.50 -7.11
C ALA A 96 15.67 -10.46 -6.08
N PHE A 97 15.79 -9.17 -6.39
CA PHE A 97 15.31 -8.09 -5.52
C PHE A 97 13.78 -8.10 -5.40
N GLU A 98 13.06 -8.28 -6.53
CA GLU A 98 11.60 -8.43 -6.54
C GLU A 98 11.15 -9.64 -5.72
N HIS A 99 11.84 -10.77 -5.86
CA HIS A 99 11.55 -11.97 -5.07
C HIS A 99 11.77 -11.77 -3.56
N ILE A 100 12.82 -11.04 -3.18
CA ILE A 100 13.09 -10.66 -1.79
C ILE A 100 11.97 -9.75 -1.28
N GLN A 101 11.53 -8.76 -2.06
CA GLN A 101 10.41 -7.89 -1.68
C GLN A 101 9.11 -8.65 -1.48
N GLN A 102 8.76 -9.54 -2.41
CA GLN A 102 7.58 -10.42 -2.31
C GLN A 102 7.67 -11.35 -1.09
N THR A 103 8.85 -11.89 -0.82
CA THR A 103 9.09 -12.81 0.31
C THR A 103 9.04 -12.08 1.65
N LEU A 104 9.64 -10.89 1.78
CA LEU A 104 9.54 -10.06 3.00
C LEU A 104 8.10 -9.59 3.23
N GLY A 105 7.39 -9.19 2.17
CA GLY A 105 5.97 -8.84 2.22
C GLY A 105 5.10 -10.02 2.67
N GLY A 106 5.34 -11.22 2.13
CA GLY A 106 4.61 -12.44 2.48
C GLY A 106 4.92 -13.01 3.87
N ILE A 107 6.16 -12.85 4.38
CA ILE A 107 6.54 -13.32 5.72
C ILE A 107 5.95 -12.45 6.83
N MET A 108 5.81 -11.14 6.60
CA MET A 108 5.29 -10.20 7.59
C MET A 108 3.81 -9.87 7.40
N GLY A 109 3.23 -10.14 6.21
CA GLY A 109 1.85 -9.77 5.87
C GLY A 109 1.62 -8.26 5.84
N ILE A 110 2.70 -7.47 5.73
CA ILE A 110 2.72 -6.01 5.80
C ILE A 110 3.58 -5.49 4.66
N MET A 111 2.99 -4.66 3.82
CA MET A 111 3.69 -4.00 2.73
C MET A 111 4.05 -2.56 3.13
N PRO A 112 5.12 -1.99 2.55
CA PRO A 112 5.37 -0.56 2.62
C PRO A 112 4.14 0.24 2.20
N GLY A 113 3.69 1.13 3.09
CA GLY A 113 2.51 1.98 2.88
C GLY A 113 1.23 1.45 3.52
N ASP A 114 1.23 0.25 4.11
CA ASP A 114 0.08 -0.33 4.82
C ASP A 114 -0.42 0.55 5.98
N GLU A 115 0.48 1.23 6.67
CA GLU A 115 0.14 2.17 7.74
C GLU A 115 -0.58 3.42 7.21
N LEU A 116 -0.26 3.84 5.98
CA LEU A 116 -0.92 4.97 5.32
C LEU A 116 -2.32 4.56 4.85
N LEU A 117 -2.46 3.37 4.24
CA LEU A 117 -3.77 2.80 3.92
C LEU A 117 -4.63 2.61 5.17
N THR A 118 -4.03 2.17 6.27
CA THR A 118 -4.74 2.06 7.56
C THR A 118 -5.30 3.42 8.00
N ALA A 119 -4.52 4.50 7.88
CA ALA A 119 -5.02 5.84 8.18
C ALA A 119 -6.20 6.23 7.26
N VAL A 120 -6.10 5.95 5.95
CA VAL A 120 -7.18 6.20 4.97
C VAL A 120 -8.48 5.49 5.36
N HIS A 121 -8.40 4.21 5.75
CA HIS A 121 -9.58 3.45 6.17
C HIS A 121 -10.17 3.97 7.48
N VAL A 122 -9.34 4.18 8.50
CA VAL A 122 -9.80 4.64 9.82
C VAL A 122 -10.52 5.98 9.72
N VAL A 123 -10.00 6.93 8.94
CA VAL A 123 -10.65 8.24 8.80
C VAL A 123 -11.95 8.14 7.99
N LYS A 124 -12.00 7.24 7.00
CA LYS A 124 -13.22 6.96 6.24
C LYS A 124 -14.31 6.39 7.14
N ASP A 125 -13.96 5.45 8.00
CA ASP A 125 -14.88 4.78 8.93
C ASP A 125 -15.38 5.75 10.02
N LEU A 126 -14.51 6.63 10.51
CA LEU A 126 -14.85 7.63 11.53
C LEU A 126 -15.48 8.92 10.94
N GLY A 127 -15.49 9.08 9.62
CA GLY A 127 -15.94 10.30 8.96
C GLY A 127 -15.04 11.52 9.21
N THR A 128 -13.77 11.28 9.55
CA THR A 128 -12.77 12.33 9.77
C THR A 128 -12.20 12.82 8.43
N PRO A 129 -12.10 14.13 8.19
CA PRO A 129 -11.47 14.65 6.98
C PRO A 129 -10.00 14.23 6.83
N LEU A 130 -9.64 13.75 5.64
CA LEU A 130 -8.27 13.43 5.24
C LEU A 130 -7.65 14.56 4.40
N ARG A 131 -6.35 14.81 4.56
CA ARG A 131 -5.54 15.64 3.65
C ARG A 131 -4.21 14.97 3.33
N LEU A 132 -3.84 15.05 2.07
CA LEU A 132 -2.53 14.65 1.56
C LEU A 132 -1.59 15.85 1.63
N ILE A 133 -0.41 15.68 2.22
CA ILE A 133 0.54 16.77 2.50
C ILE A 133 1.93 16.54 1.90
N ASP A 134 2.11 15.55 1.02
CA ASP A 134 3.34 15.38 0.26
C ASP A 134 3.25 16.04 -1.12
N LEU A 135 4.41 16.38 -1.69
CA LEU A 135 4.53 16.88 -3.05
C LEU A 135 4.58 15.70 -4.02
N PRO A 136 3.94 15.81 -5.21
CA PRO A 136 4.10 14.81 -6.25
C PRO A 136 5.57 14.72 -6.65
N ILE A 137 6.10 13.50 -6.77
CA ILE A 137 7.40 13.30 -7.37
C ILE A 137 7.25 13.46 -8.88
N GLN A 138 8.00 14.38 -9.45
CA GLN A 138 8.18 14.48 -10.90
C GLN A 138 9.44 13.69 -11.25
N GLU A 139 9.30 12.60 -12.02
CA GLU A 139 10.44 11.92 -12.65
C GLU A 139 11.05 12.75 -13.80
#